data_AF-A0A1I7VHJ5-F1
#
_entry.id   AF-A0A1I7VHJ5-F1
#
_cell.length_a   1.000
_cell.length_b   1.000
_cell.length_c   1.000
_cell.angle_alpha   90.00
_cell.angle_beta   90.00
_cell.angle_gamma   90.00
#
_symmetry.space_group_name_H-M   'P 1'
#
loop_
_entity.id
_entity.type
_entity.pdbx_description
1 polymer ?
#
loop_
_entity_poly.entity_id
_entity_poly.type
_entity_poly.pdbx_seq_one_letter_code
_entity_poly.pdbx_strand_id
1 'polypeptide(L)'
;MTKWKEDEKPEKYGILVNAGHKFRGDIIVTLYEKEFGLYPYYHNFSDLTSAVNGGIPQRANLSAHLSKVRSDIDKEIPNKDFDGLAIIDYEEWRPLWEHNWYTKRIYRNASLAYVEEQYKNTGKTLTKGDELAKQEFNQAAMKFLTETIREAKKMRPNALWGFYGMPFCNYSAGKNGTVGCGEVFEEFNNRLQPLYAEATAFYPSIYLPSRNSGRTGCLYVTSVLQEAKRCAENLSIPIFTFNGIEYFPLESTNPYYTQEDLSHSLNTAFVMGVQGTIIWSSSKDMVKRCDGIGDYVLKYVGRKVKELKTCDKIRRIRKRQIPDQISCTVKNDPAYDNCQNAMTSINKPAITAK
;
A
#
# COMPACT_ATOMS: atom_id res chain seq x y z
N MET A 1 -11.01 -7.82 -27.50
CA MET A 1 -10.32 -8.37 -26.32
C MET A 1 -9.70 -9.68 -26.71
N THR A 2 -8.37 -9.74 -26.75
CA THR A 2 -7.64 -10.98 -26.98
C THR A 2 -7.95 -11.94 -25.84
N LYS A 3 -8.47 -13.13 -26.14
CA LYS A 3 -8.63 -14.16 -25.11
C LYS A 3 -7.26 -14.77 -24.86
N TRP A 4 -6.75 -14.54 -23.66
CA TRP A 4 -5.52 -15.12 -23.15
C TRP A 4 -5.65 -16.64 -23.18
N LYS A 5 -4.61 -17.34 -23.64
CA LYS A 5 -4.59 -18.79 -23.57
C LYS A 5 -4.52 -19.23 -22.10
N GLU A 6 -4.93 -20.46 -21.83
CA GLU A 6 -4.98 -20.99 -20.46
C GLU A 6 -3.61 -20.99 -19.77
N ASP A 7 -2.53 -21.15 -20.55
CA ASP A 7 -1.13 -21.12 -20.09
C ASP A 7 -0.57 -19.71 -19.89
N GLU A 8 -1.26 -18.68 -20.38
CA GLU A 8 -0.86 -17.27 -20.29
C GLU A 8 -1.43 -16.56 -19.05
N LYS A 9 -2.34 -17.22 -18.31
CA LYS A 9 -3.00 -16.67 -17.14
C LYS A 9 -2.03 -16.41 -15.96
N PRO A 10 -2.21 -15.33 -15.17
CA PRO A 10 -1.37 -15.00 -14.00
C PRO A 10 -1.15 -16.17 -13.02
N GLU A 11 -2.16 -17.01 -12.84
CA GLU A 11 -2.17 -18.18 -11.95
C GLU A 11 -1.08 -19.20 -12.30
N LYS A 12 -0.73 -19.32 -13.58
CA LYS A 12 0.34 -20.22 -14.07
C LYS A 12 1.73 -19.78 -13.63
N TYR A 13 1.87 -18.50 -13.29
CA TYR A 13 3.07 -17.94 -12.67
C TYR A 13 3.04 -18.00 -11.14
N GLY A 14 1.96 -18.52 -10.57
CA GLY A 14 1.73 -18.57 -9.13
C GLY A 14 1.22 -17.24 -8.56
N ILE A 15 0.69 -16.34 -9.38
CA ILE A 15 0.00 -15.15 -8.87
C ILE A 15 -1.38 -15.58 -8.37
N LEU A 16 -1.74 -15.20 -7.14
CA LEU A 16 -3.06 -15.45 -6.60
C LEU A 16 -4.03 -14.42 -7.17
N VAL A 17 -5.21 -14.88 -7.60
CA VAL A 17 -6.27 -14.04 -8.14
C VAL A 17 -7.58 -14.46 -7.51
N ASN A 18 -8.49 -13.51 -7.32
CA ASN A 18 -9.86 -13.82 -6.91
C ASN A 18 -10.54 -14.75 -7.92
N ALA A 19 -11.44 -15.60 -7.43
CA ALA A 19 -12.28 -16.48 -8.22
C ALA A 19 -13.03 -15.69 -9.30
N GLY A 20 -12.91 -16.16 -10.55
CA GLY A 20 -13.51 -15.50 -11.72
C GLY A 20 -12.91 -14.13 -12.05
N HIS A 21 -11.68 -13.85 -11.57
CA HIS A 21 -10.97 -12.57 -11.76
C HIS A 21 -11.77 -11.35 -11.29
N LYS A 22 -12.63 -11.53 -10.28
CA LYS A 22 -13.39 -10.43 -9.68
C LYS A 22 -12.44 -9.44 -9.01
N PHE A 23 -12.76 -8.16 -9.13
CA PHE A 23 -11.97 -7.11 -8.49
C PHE A 23 -11.97 -7.22 -6.95
N ARG A 24 -13.11 -7.64 -6.38
CA ARG A 24 -13.28 -7.97 -4.96
C ARG A 24 -13.73 -9.42 -4.85
N GLY A 25 -13.03 -10.22 -4.06
CA GLY A 25 -13.28 -11.65 -3.99
C GLY A 25 -12.62 -12.33 -2.79
N ASP A 26 -12.33 -13.61 -2.95
CA ASP A 26 -11.90 -14.56 -1.91
C ASP A 26 -10.42 -14.45 -1.50
N ILE A 27 -9.58 -13.79 -2.30
CA ILE A 27 -8.15 -13.57 -1.98
C ILE A 27 -7.90 -12.17 -1.46
N ILE A 28 -8.48 -11.16 -2.13
CA ILE A 28 -8.23 -9.75 -1.86
C ILE A 28 -9.46 -8.88 -2.14
N VAL A 29 -9.68 -7.92 -1.25
CA VAL A 29 -10.71 -6.88 -1.38
C VAL A 29 -10.08 -5.53 -1.03
N THR A 30 -10.08 -4.60 -1.98
CA THR A 30 -9.74 -3.19 -1.75
C THR A 30 -11.02 -2.35 -1.70
N LEU A 31 -11.16 -1.58 -0.63
CA LEU A 31 -12.31 -0.74 -0.31
C LEU A 31 -11.90 0.73 -0.45
N TYR A 32 -12.28 1.34 -1.57
CA TYR A 32 -11.95 2.73 -1.89
C TYR A 32 -12.85 3.71 -1.13
N GLU A 33 -12.27 4.77 -0.56
CA GLU A 33 -12.95 5.75 0.32
C GLU A 33 -14.22 6.39 -0.25
N LYS A 34 -14.37 6.45 -1.57
CA LYS A 34 -15.57 7.00 -2.24
C LYS A 34 -16.73 6.03 -2.32
N GLU A 35 -16.46 4.74 -2.12
CA GLU A 35 -17.46 3.65 -2.20
C GLU A 35 -17.65 2.94 -0.85
N PHE A 36 -16.76 3.17 0.11
CA PHE A 36 -16.72 2.48 1.40
C PHE A 36 -16.91 3.45 2.57
N GLY A 37 -17.98 3.27 3.34
CA GLY A 37 -18.32 4.17 4.43
C GLY A 37 -18.72 5.57 3.94
N LEU A 38 -18.71 6.52 4.87
CA LEU A 38 -18.95 7.95 4.61
C LEU A 38 -17.73 8.78 5.02
N TYR A 39 -16.63 8.67 4.29
CA TYR A 39 -15.44 9.47 4.57
C TYR A 39 -15.71 10.97 4.33
N PRO A 40 -15.26 11.86 5.23
CA PRO A 40 -15.31 13.30 5.00
C PRO A 40 -14.20 13.73 4.03
N TYR A 41 -14.55 14.48 2.99
CA TYR A 41 -13.58 15.02 2.02
C TYR A 41 -14.11 16.24 1.28
N TYR A 42 -13.26 16.86 0.45
CA TYR A 42 -13.63 17.94 -0.46
C TYR A 42 -13.48 17.47 -1.89
N HIS A 43 -14.55 17.52 -2.70
CA HIS A 43 -14.42 17.15 -4.12
C HIS A 43 -13.68 18.23 -4.93
N ASN A 44 -13.51 19.43 -4.39
CA ASN A 44 -12.65 20.49 -4.91
C ASN A 44 -11.75 21.04 -3.78
N PHE A 45 -10.44 20.77 -3.85
CA PHE A 45 -9.45 21.19 -2.85
C PHE A 45 -9.24 22.71 -2.71
N SER A 46 -9.90 23.53 -3.52
CA SER A 46 -9.88 24.99 -3.43
C SER A 46 -11.20 25.61 -2.98
N ASP A 47 -12.22 24.79 -2.69
CA ASP A 47 -13.57 25.27 -2.36
C ASP A 47 -14.12 24.56 -1.12
N LEU A 48 -14.26 25.29 -0.01
CA LEU A 48 -14.81 24.77 1.25
C LEU A 48 -16.30 24.40 1.16
N THR A 49 -17.04 24.90 0.18
CA THR A 49 -18.44 24.54 -0.04
C THR A 49 -18.58 23.17 -0.71
N SER A 50 -17.48 22.63 -1.27
CA SER A 50 -17.43 21.31 -1.90
C SER A 50 -17.38 20.13 -0.92
N ALA A 51 -17.63 20.39 0.37
CA ALA A 51 -17.56 19.42 1.44
C ALA A 51 -18.54 18.27 1.24
N VAL A 52 -18.03 17.05 1.36
CA VAL A 52 -18.80 15.80 1.40
C VAL A 52 -18.65 15.20 2.79
N ASN A 53 -19.76 14.72 3.36
CA ASN A 53 -19.82 14.15 4.72
C ASN A 53 -19.20 15.05 5.81
N GLY A 54 -19.30 16.37 5.65
CA GLY A 54 -18.75 17.36 6.58
C GLY A 54 -17.33 17.84 6.28
N GLY A 55 -16.64 17.27 5.28
CA GLY A 55 -15.35 17.72 4.76
C GLY A 55 -14.14 17.39 5.63
N ILE A 56 -14.27 17.49 6.96
CA ILE A 56 -13.22 17.20 7.94
C ILE A 56 -13.68 16.16 8.99
N PRO A 57 -12.77 15.37 9.59
CA PRO A 57 -13.11 14.34 10.56
C PRO A 57 -13.93 14.83 11.77
N GLN A 58 -13.62 16.01 12.31
CA GLN A 58 -14.30 16.56 13.49
C GLN A 58 -15.75 17.02 13.21
N ARG A 59 -16.15 17.12 11.93
CA ARG A 59 -17.54 17.40 11.52
C ARG A 59 -18.29 16.16 11.02
N ALA A 60 -17.60 15.03 10.88
CA ALA A 60 -18.18 13.83 10.29
C ALA A 60 -19.13 13.15 11.27
N ASN A 61 -20.27 12.66 10.77
CA ASN A 61 -21.16 11.81 11.56
C ASN A 61 -20.61 10.38 11.62
N LEU A 62 -19.83 10.09 12.66
CA LEU A 62 -19.17 8.79 12.84
C LEU A 62 -20.16 7.62 12.91
N SER A 63 -21.32 7.79 13.56
CA SER A 63 -22.33 6.72 13.66
C SER A 63 -22.92 6.36 12.30
N ALA A 64 -23.21 7.36 11.47
CA ALA A 64 -23.65 7.15 10.10
C ALA A 64 -22.55 6.49 9.25
N HIS A 65 -21.30 6.95 9.39
CA HIS A 65 -20.15 6.33 8.73
C HIS A 65 -20.03 4.84 9.07
N LEU A 66 -20.02 4.48 10.36
CA LEU A 66 -19.89 3.08 10.80
C LEU A 66 -21.09 2.22 10.35
N SER A 67 -22.29 2.79 10.29
CA SER A 67 -23.46 2.09 9.75
C SER A 67 -23.32 1.81 8.25
N LYS A 68 -22.76 2.75 7.50
CA LYS A 68 -22.45 2.55 6.07
C LYS A 68 -21.31 1.55 5.87
N VAL A 69 -20.25 1.61 6.68
CA VAL A 69 -19.16 0.62 6.71
C VAL A 69 -19.72 -0.79 6.89
N ARG A 70 -20.65 -0.99 7.83
CA ARG A 70 -21.28 -2.30 8.02
C ARG A 70 -21.99 -2.80 6.76
N SER A 71 -22.84 -1.96 6.19
CA SER A 71 -23.56 -2.30 4.96
C SER A 71 -22.62 -2.61 3.79
N ASP A 72 -21.51 -1.87 3.67
CA ASP A 72 -20.55 -2.06 2.59
C ASP A 72 -19.74 -3.33 2.76
N ILE A 73 -19.34 -3.69 3.99
CA ILE A 73 -18.66 -4.95 4.26
C ILE A 73 -19.56 -6.14 3.95
N ASP A 74 -20.84 -6.10 4.33
CA ASP A 74 -21.78 -7.19 4.02
C ASP A 74 -22.01 -7.34 2.51
N LYS A 75 -21.95 -6.23 1.76
CA LYS A 75 -22.07 -6.25 0.30
C LYS A 75 -20.80 -6.73 -0.40
N GLU A 76 -19.65 -6.16 -0.06
CA GLU A 76 -18.39 -6.37 -0.79
C GLU A 76 -17.61 -7.60 -0.30
N ILE A 77 -17.82 -8.03 0.95
CA ILE A 77 -17.19 -9.21 1.56
C ILE A 77 -18.30 -10.11 2.14
N PRO A 78 -19.15 -10.75 1.31
CA PRO A 78 -20.31 -11.50 1.81
C PRO A 78 -19.92 -12.73 2.65
N ASN A 79 -18.73 -13.29 2.43
CA ASN A 79 -18.21 -14.38 3.28
C ASN A 79 -17.80 -13.83 4.66
N LYS A 80 -18.49 -14.27 5.72
CA LYS A 80 -18.18 -13.84 7.10
C LYS A 80 -16.87 -14.41 7.63
N ASP A 81 -16.44 -15.55 7.10
CA ASP A 81 -15.19 -16.21 7.47
C ASP A 81 -14.03 -15.82 6.54
N PHE A 82 -14.18 -14.75 5.75
CA PHE A 82 -13.14 -14.25 4.87
C PHE A 82 -11.81 -14.05 5.62
N ASP A 83 -10.77 -14.72 5.13
CA ASP A 83 -9.41 -14.78 5.70
C ASP A 83 -8.36 -14.19 4.72
N GLY A 84 -8.82 -13.55 3.65
CA GLY A 84 -7.97 -12.88 2.67
C GLY A 84 -7.54 -11.47 3.09
N LEU A 85 -6.95 -10.75 2.14
CA LEU A 85 -6.47 -9.38 2.32
C LEU A 85 -7.63 -8.39 2.22
N ALA A 86 -7.84 -7.56 3.24
CA ALA A 86 -8.88 -6.53 3.29
C ALA A 86 -8.25 -5.15 3.49
N ILE A 87 -8.23 -4.36 2.42
CA ILE A 87 -7.49 -3.09 2.38
C ILE A 87 -8.48 -1.94 2.37
N ILE A 88 -8.37 -1.05 3.35
CA ILE A 88 -9.07 0.23 3.37
C ILE A 88 -8.19 1.26 2.68
N ASP A 89 -8.64 1.75 1.53
CA ASP A 89 -7.91 2.73 0.74
C ASP A 89 -8.55 4.11 0.91
N TYR A 90 -8.00 4.87 1.87
CA TYR A 90 -8.34 6.27 2.09
C TYR A 90 -7.11 7.15 1.90
N GLU A 91 -7.28 8.22 1.15
CA GLU A 91 -6.18 9.07 0.72
C GLU A 91 -6.53 10.56 0.78
N GLU A 92 -7.79 10.95 0.96
CA GLU A 92 -8.24 12.34 0.89
C GLU A 92 -7.52 13.27 1.88
N TRP A 93 -7.27 12.81 3.12
CA TRP A 93 -6.48 13.52 4.14
C TRP A 93 -5.48 12.57 4.83
N ARG A 94 -4.50 13.14 5.53
CA ARG A 94 -3.54 12.39 6.37
C ARG A 94 -4.00 12.40 7.82
N PRO A 95 -3.75 11.33 8.59
CA PRO A 95 -4.32 11.16 9.93
C PRO A 95 -3.79 12.16 10.97
N LEU A 96 -2.68 12.85 10.69
CA LEU A 96 -2.20 13.96 11.52
C LEU A 96 -1.97 15.23 10.68
N TRP A 97 -2.23 16.36 11.33
CA TRP A 97 -2.23 17.71 10.80
C TRP A 97 -1.03 18.04 9.92
N GLU A 98 0.19 17.78 10.41
CA GLU A 98 1.45 18.21 9.79
C GLU A 98 1.71 17.60 8.39
N HIS A 99 1.03 16.50 8.04
CA HIS A 99 1.13 15.87 6.72
C HIS A 99 -0.01 16.25 5.74
N ASN A 100 -0.93 17.13 6.15
CA ASN A 100 -1.94 17.73 5.27
C ASN A 100 -1.45 19.01 4.57
N TRP A 101 -0.42 18.89 3.73
CA TRP A 101 0.19 19.99 2.96
C TRP A 101 -0.25 19.98 1.48
N TYR A 102 0.25 20.94 0.69
CA TYR A 102 -0.13 21.15 -0.72
C TYR A 102 -1.65 21.21 -0.91
N THR A 103 -2.25 20.43 -1.80
CA THR A 103 -3.70 20.36 -2.04
C THR A 103 -4.49 19.96 -0.79
N LYS A 104 -3.88 19.22 0.14
CA LYS A 104 -4.50 18.84 1.42
C LYS A 104 -4.51 19.98 2.46
N ARG A 105 -3.98 21.17 2.14
CA ARG A 105 -4.10 22.35 3.02
C ARG A 105 -5.55 22.75 3.29
N ILE A 106 -6.49 22.41 2.40
CA ILE A 106 -7.92 22.68 2.63
C ILE A 106 -8.42 22.09 3.96
N TYR A 107 -7.94 20.92 4.38
CA TYR A 107 -8.35 20.30 5.65
C TYR A 107 -7.90 21.11 6.86
N ARG A 108 -6.73 21.76 6.76
CA ARG A 108 -6.25 22.69 7.80
C ARG A 108 -7.12 23.95 7.84
N ASN A 109 -7.34 24.56 6.68
CA ASN A 109 -8.17 25.78 6.56
C ASN A 109 -9.60 25.55 7.05
N ALA A 110 -10.19 24.41 6.68
CA ALA A 110 -11.52 24.01 7.11
C ALA A 110 -11.61 23.79 8.63
N SER A 111 -10.57 23.17 9.22
CA SER A 111 -10.50 22.96 10.66
C SER A 111 -10.40 24.27 11.43
N LEU A 112 -9.62 25.24 10.91
CA LEU A 112 -9.54 26.59 11.48
C LEU A 112 -10.89 27.29 11.43
N ALA A 113 -11.52 27.33 10.25
CA ALA A 113 -12.83 27.92 10.06
C ALA A 113 -13.89 27.29 10.97
N TYR A 114 -13.83 25.97 11.18
CA TYR A 114 -14.72 25.26 12.08
C TYR A 114 -14.55 25.70 13.54
N VAL A 115 -13.32 25.77 14.05
CA VAL A 115 -13.06 26.24 15.42
C VAL A 115 -13.52 27.70 15.60
N GLU A 116 -13.24 28.56 14.61
CA GLU A 116 -13.73 29.95 14.64
C GLU A 116 -15.26 30.05 14.70
N GLU A 117 -15.97 29.22 13.92
CA GLU A 117 -17.43 29.16 13.92
C GLU A 117 -17.97 28.71 15.29
N GLN A 118 -17.40 27.64 15.86
CA GLN A 118 -17.79 27.15 17.19
C GLN A 118 -17.61 28.25 18.25
N TYR A 119 -16.51 28.99 18.22
CA TYR A 119 -16.24 30.04 19.20
C TYR A 119 -17.11 31.29 19.03
N LYS A 120 -17.39 31.73 17.80
CA LYS A 120 -18.32 32.84 17.53
C LYS A 120 -19.68 32.60 18.20
N ASN A 121 -20.17 31.36 18.19
CA ASN A 121 -21.44 30.99 18.81
C ASN A 121 -21.41 31.00 20.35
N THR A 122 -20.23 31.06 20.98
CA THR A 122 -20.08 31.12 22.44
C THR A 122 -19.90 32.54 22.99
N GLY A 123 -19.69 33.54 22.13
CA GLY A 123 -19.37 34.91 22.53
C GLY A 123 -17.99 35.09 23.18
N LYS A 124 -17.12 34.08 23.15
CA LYS A 124 -15.76 34.12 23.71
C LYS A 124 -14.73 34.50 22.65
N THR A 125 -13.63 35.12 23.09
CA THR A 125 -12.45 35.35 22.25
C THR A 125 -11.70 34.03 22.06
N LEU A 126 -11.49 33.65 20.80
CA LEU A 126 -10.63 32.51 20.46
C LEU A 126 -9.16 32.89 20.66
N THR A 127 -8.50 32.25 21.61
CA THR A 127 -7.04 32.31 21.79
C THR A 127 -6.43 30.99 21.32
N LYS A 128 -5.29 31.03 20.60
CA LYS A 128 -4.59 29.84 20.07
C LYS A 128 -5.46 28.94 19.17
N GLY A 129 -6.26 29.53 18.28
CA GLY A 129 -7.14 28.80 17.36
C GLY A 129 -6.44 27.73 16.52
N ASP A 130 -5.21 28.00 16.07
CA ASP A 130 -4.41 27.04 15.31
C ASP A 130 -4.05 25.78 16.11
N GLU A 131 -3.72 25.93 17.39
CA GLU A 131 -3.39 24.80 18.28
C GLU A 131 -4.64 23.94 18.52
N LEU A 132 -5.78 24.58 18.76
CA LEU A 132 -7.05 23.89 18.98
C LEU A 132 -7.52 23.16 17.73
N ALA A 133 -7.49 23.80 16.56
CA ALA A 133 -7.87 23.17 15.29
C ALA A 133 -6.98 21.96 14.96
N LYS A 134 -5.68 22.07 15.23
CA LYS A 134 -4.74 20.95 15.10
C LYS A 134 -5.10 19.80 16.05
N GLN A 135 -5.39 20.11 17.32
CA GLN A 135 -5.74 19.11 18.32
C GLN A 135 -7.05 18.39 17.96
N GLU A 136 -8.11 19.13 17.65
CA GLU A 136 -9.42 18.58 17.27
C GLU A 136 -9.33 17.74 16.00
N PHE A 137 -8.63 18.21 14.97
CA PHE A 137 -8.42 17.46 13.74
C PHE A 137 -7.70 16.13 14.02
N ASN A 138 -6.57 16.16 14.73
CA ASN A 138 -5.80 14.95 15.02
C ASN A 138 -6.61 13.92 15.84
N GLN A 139 -7.33 14.39 16.87
CA GLN A 139 -8.16 13.53 17.71
C GLN A 139 -9.30 12.91 16.90
N ALA A 140 -10.01 13.71 16.11
CA ALA A 140 -11.12 13.24 15.31
C ALA A 140 -10.66 12.31 14.17
N ALA A 141 -9.56 12.63 13.49
CA ALA A 141 -8.97 11.80 12.44
C ALA A 141 -8.54 10.42 12.97
N MET A 142 -7.80 10.40 14.08
CA MET A 142 -7.38 9.15 14.73
C MET A 142 -8.59 8.33 15.19
N LYS A 143 -9.56 8.96 15.86
CA LYS A 143 -10.79 8.27 16.29
C LYS A 143 -11.55 7.69 15.11
N PHE A 144 -11.75 8.48 14.04
CA PHE A 144 -12.51 8.06 12.87
C PHE A 144 -11.92 6.78 12.26
N LEU A 145 -10.62 6.78 11.94
CA LEU A 145 -9.95 5.64 11.33
C LEU A 145 -9.88 4.42 12.25
N THR A 146 -9.61 4.64 13.54
CA THR A 146 -9.53 3.58 14.56
C THR A 146 -10.87 2.87 14.67
N GLU A 147 -11.98 3.62 14.77
CA GLU A 147 -13.32 3.03 14.87
C GLU A 147 -13.73 2.35 13.56
N THR A 148 -13.34 2.87 12.39
CA THR A 148 -13.58 2.21 11.10
C THR A 148 -12.93 0.83 11.03
N ILE A 149 -11.64 0.71 11.34
CA ILE A 149 -10.93 -0.58 11.26
C ILE A 149 -11.38 -1.55 12.36
N ARG A 150 -11.72 -1.05 13.55
CA ARG A 150 -12.33 -1.87 14.62
C ARG A 150 -13.65 -2.48 14.19
N GLU A 151 -14.54 -1.68 13.61
CA GLU A 151 -15.83 -2.17 13.10
C GLU A 151 -15.61 -3.19 11.97
N ALA A 152 -14.66 -2.93 11.07
CA ALA A 152 -14.34 -3.84 9.99
C ALA A 152 -13.82 -5.20 10.48
N LYS A 153 -12.90 -5.20 11.44
CA LYS A 153 -12.38 -6.40 12.10
C LYS A 153 -13.47 -7.16 12.84
N LYS A 154 -14.35 -6.46 13.55
CA LYS A 154 -15.48 -7.08 14.24
C LYS A 154 -16.37 -7.85 13.26
N MET A 155 -16.55 -7.34 12.05
CA MET A 155 -17.39 -7.97 11.03
C MET A 155 -16.71 -9.13 10.29
N ARG A 156 -15.40 -9.04 10.03
CA ARG A 156 -14.60 -10.07 9.36
C ARG A 156 -13.33 -10.33 10.17
N PRO A 157 -13.42 -11.11 11.27
CA PRO A 157 -12.34 -11.24 12.25
C PRO A 157 -11.12 -12.01 11.74
N ASN A 158 -11.28 -12.87 10.73
CA ASN A 158 -10.18 -13.65 10.15
C ASN A 158 -9.42 -12.90 9.06
N ALA A 159 -9.97 -11.79 8.57
CA ALA A 159 -9.39 -11.04 7.47
C ALA A 159 -8.15 -10.27 7.92
N LEU A 160 -7.23 -10.10 6.98
CA LEU A 160 -6.04 -9.28 7.16
C LEU A 160 -6.41 -7.83 6.84
N TRP A 161 -6.77 -7.06 7.86
CA TRP A 161 -7.20 -5.67 7.77
C TRP A 161 -6.04 -4.69 7.91
N GLY A 162 -6.03 -3.67 7.07
CA GLY A 162 -5.10 -2.56 7.18
C GLY A 162 -5.40 -1.45 6.18
N PHE A 163 -4.62 -0.37 6.28
CA PHE A 163 -4.77 0.80 5.43
C PHE A 163 -3.73 0.79 4.32
N TYR A 164 -4.18 1.10 3.10
CA TYR A 164 -3.27 1.31 1.97
C TYR A 164 -2.23 2.41 2.29
N GLY A 165 -1.00 2.18 1.88
CA GLY A 165 0.10 3.13 2.01
C GLY A 165 0.70 3.23 3.41
N MET A 166 0.19 2.48 4.39
CA MET A 166 0.69 2.50 5.77
C MET A 166 1.60 1.29 6.09
N PRO A 167 2.70 1.50 6.83
CA PRO A 167 3.17 2.80 7.34
C PRO A 167 3.76 3.70 6.25
N PHE A 168 3.80 5.01 6.53
CA PHE A 168 4.20 6.02 5.55
C PHE A 168 5.73 6.14 5.46
N CYS A 169 6.22 6.54 4.29
CA CYS A 169 7.62 6.86 4.08
C CYS A 169 7.77 8.04 3.11
N ASN A 170 8.94 8.67 3.12
CA ASN A 170 9.26 9.74 2.19
C ASN A 170 9.41 9.20 0.76
N TYR A 171 8.67 9.76 -0.21
CA TYR A 171 8.83 9.46 -1.65
C TYR A 171 10.23 9.80 -2.21
N SER A 172 11.01 10.59 -1.47
CA SER A 172 12.41 10.88 -1.81
C SER A 172 13.43 10.03 -1.05
N ALA A 173 12.99 9.04 -0.25
CA ALA A 173 13.90 8.10 0.43
C ALA A 173 14.83 7.42 -0.59
N GLY A 174 16.10 7.24 -0.21
CA GLY A 174 17.12 6.68 -1.10
C GLY A 174 17.79 7.66 -2.07
N LYS A 175 17.25 8.87 -2.30
CA LYS A 175 17.85 9.84 -3.26
C LYS A 175 19.20 10.39 -2.80
N ASN A 176 19.42 10.52 -1.50
CA ASN A 176 20.71 10.91 -0.92
C ASN A 176 21.72 9.74 -0.83
N GLY A 177 21.37 8.56 -1.36
CA GLY A 177 22.22 7.37 -1.33
C GLY A 177 22.14 6.55 -0.05
N THR A 178 21.33 6.95 0.94
CA THR A 178 21.15 6.23 2.21
C THR A 178 19.76 5.61 2.30
N VAL A 179 19.66 4.52 3.07
CA VAL A 179 18.37 3.92 3.43
C VAL A 179 17.77 4.69 4.62
N GLY A 180 16.44 4.85 4.64
CA GLY A 180 15.69 5.42 5.74
C GLY A 180 14.55 6.32 5.25
N CYS A 181 13.45 6.33 6.00
CA CYS A 181 12.31 7.22 5.73
C CYS A 181 12.54 8.64 6.27
N GLY A 182 13.52 8.78 7.18
CA GLY A 182 13.90 10.04 7.81
C GLY A 182 13.04 10.33 9.05
N GLU A 183 13.62 11.08 9.98
CA GLU A 183 13.06 11.34 11.32
C GLU A 183 11.61 11.86 11.27
N VAL A 184 11.29 12.74 10.31
CA VAL A 184 9.93 13.29 10.14
C VAL A 184 8.88 12.19 9.92
N PHE A 185 9.19 11.18 9.10
CA PHE A 185 8.25 10.08 8.84
C PHE A 185 8.29 9.02 9.94
N GLU A 186 9.45 8.78 10.54
CA GLU A 186 9.58 7.87 11.68
C GLU A 186 8.78 8.38 12.90
N GLU A 187 8.87 9.67 13.22
CA GLU A 187 8.07 10.32 14.26
C GLU A 187 6.58 10.33 13.91
N PHE A 188 6.23 10.58 12.65
CA PHE A 188 4.85 10.50 12.19
C PHE A 188 4.27 9.10 12.42
N ASN A 189 5.01 8.06 12.03
CA ASN A 189 4.61 6.67 12.25
C ASN A 189 4.58 6.29 13.74
N ASN A 190 5.48 6.83 14.57
CA ASN A 190 5.45 6.63 16.02
C ASN A 190 4.14 7.14 16.63
N ARG A 191 3.63 8.27 16.15
CA ARG A 191 2.34 8.83 16.59
C ARG A 191 1.13 8.07 16.06
N LEU A 192 1.30 7.27 15.01
CA LEU A 192 0.25 6.41 14.43
C LEU A 192 0.21 5.01 15.04
N GLN A 193 1.12 4.66 15.96
CA GLN A 193 1.15 3.36 16.64
C GLN A 193 -0.22 2.93 17.22
N PRO A 194 -1.04 3.81 17.84
CA PRO A 194 -2.36 3.42 18.31
C PRO A 194 -3.31 2.97 17.19
N LEU A 195 -3.21 3.55 15.99
CA LEU A 195 -3.98 3.11 14.81
C LEU A 195 -3.41 1.80 14.26
N TYR A 196 -2.09 1.65 14.22
CA TYR A 196 -1.42 0.45 13.75
C TYR A 196 -1.70 -0.76 14.63
N ALA A 197 -1.84 -0.57 15.94
CA ALA A 197 -2.23 -1.62 16.88
C ALA A 197 -3.61 -2.23 16.57
N GLU A 198 -4.46 -1.51 15.83
CA GLU A 198 -5.74 -2.05 15.38
C GLU A 198 -5.64 -2.82 14.07
N ALA A 199 -4.57 -2.69 13.28
CA ALA A 199 -4.40 -3.44 12.03
C ALA A 199 -4.04 -4.92 12.29
N THR A 200 -4.35 -5.79 11.34
CA THR A 200 -3.88 -7.20 11.33
C THR A 200 -2.92 -7.47 10.17
N ALA A 201 -2.67 -6.47 9.31
CA ALA A 201 -1.61 -6.47 8.31
C ALA A 201 -1.21 -5.03 7.92
N PHE A 202 0.02 -4.85 7.44
CA PHE A 202 0.45 -3.60 6.82
C PHE A 202 0.48 -3.67 5.29
N TYR A 203 0.15 -2.53 4.67
CA TYR A 203 0.02 -2.39 3.22
C TYR A 203 0.84 -1.21 2.66
N PRO A 204 2.16 -1.16 2.89
CA PRO A 204 2.98 -0.05 2.42
C PRO A 204 3.03 -0.01 0.89
N SER A 205 2.97 1.19 0.32
CA SER A 205 3.15 1.40 -1.12
C SER A 205 4.64 1.48 -1.44
N ILE A 206 5.09 0.64 -2.36
CA ILE A 206 6.47 0.62 -2.88
C ILE A 206 6.53 1.09 -4.33
N TYR A 207 5.57 1.93 -4.75
CA TYR A 207 5.52 2.45 -6.11
C TYR A 207 6.78 3.28 -6.41
N LEU A 208 7.50 2.90 -7.45
CA LEU A 208 8.73 3.58 -7.82
C LEU A 208 8.41 5.00 -8.34
N PRO A 209 9.04 6.05 -7.77
CA PRO A 209 8.71 7.43 -8.13
C PRO A 209 9.09 7.85 -9.56
N SER A 210 10.03 7.14 -10.19
CA SER A 210 10.55 7.51 -11.50
C SER A 210 11.12 6.32 -12.25
N ARG A 211 11.11 6.41 -13.59
CA ARG A 211 11.73 5.43 -14.49
C ARG A 211 13.24 5.45 -14.43
N ASN A 212 13.86 4.27 -14.61
CA ASN A 212 15.31 4.08 -14.58
C ASN A 212 15.89 4.58 -13.25
N SER A 213 15.26 4.18 -12.15
CA SER A 213 15.61 4.66 -10.82
C SER A 213 17.02 4.23 -10.37
N GLY A 214 17.59 3.22 -11.03
CA GLY A 214 18.90 2.66 -10.69
C GLY A 214 18.95 2.27 -9.21
N ARG A 215 20.10 2.47 -8.57
CA ARG A 215 20.29 2.17 -7.14
C ARG A 215 19.24 2.84 -6.23
N THR A 216 18.75 4.03 -6.60
CA THR A 216 17.78 4.77 -5.78
C THR A 216 16.45 4.05 -5.64
N GLY A 217 15.99 3.31 -6.66
CA GLY A 217 14.76 2.51 -6.55
C GLY A 217 14.86 1.43 -5.48
N CYS A 218 15.97 0.68 -5.48
CA CYS A 218 16.21 -0.33 -4.45
C CYS A 218 16.31 0.30 -3.05
N LEU A 219 17.01 1.43 -2.91
CA LEU A 219 17.12 2.14 -1.63
C LEU A 219 15.75 2.65 -1.15
N TYR A 220 14.93 3.17 -2.05
CA TYR A 220 13.57 3.61 -1.74
C TYR A 220 12.71 2.45 -1.20
N VAL A 221 12.63 1.35 -1.95
CA VAL A 221 11.86 0.16 -1.53
C VAL A 221 12.40 -0.38 -0.20
N THR A 222 13.73 -0.44 -0.05
CA THR A 222 14.35 -0.87 1.21
C THR A 222 13.94 0.03 2.37
N SER A 223 13.92 1.35 2.18
CA SER A 223 13.56 2.31 3.21
C SER A 223 12.11 2.13 3.67
N VAL A 224 11.18 2.01 2.71
CA VAL A 224 9.75 1.76 2.99
C VAL A 224 9.58 0.48 3.81
N LEU A 225 10.27 -0.60 3.42
CA LEU A 225 10.11 -1.90 4.07
C LEU A 225 10.84 -2.01 5.41
N GLN A 226 11.95 -1.30 5.60
CA GLN A 226 12.58 -1.19 6.91
C GLN A 226 11.65 -0.48 7.89
N GLU A 227 11.00 0.60 7.46
CA GLU A 227 10.04 1.31 8.29
C GLU A 227 8.78 0.48 8.57
N ALA A 228 8.30 -0.28 7.58
CA ALA A 228 7.22 -1.24 7.77
C ALA A 228 7.55 -2.29 8.84
N LYS A 229 8.76 -2.85 8.79
CA LYS A 229 9.23 -3.80 9.80
C LYS A 229 9.39 -3.17 11.17
N ARG A 230 9.98 -1.97 11.26
CA ARG A 230 10.12 -1.22 12.52
C ARG A 230 8.77 -0.97 13.18
N CYS A 231 7.77 -0.56 12.40
CA CYS A 231 6.42 -0.38 12.92
C CYS A 231 5.73 -1.69 13.32
N ALA A 232 6.10 -2.82 12.69
CA ALA A 232 5.50 -4.13 12.93
C ALA A 232 6.15 -4.89 14.09
N GLU A 233 7.35 -4.49 14.54
CA GLU A 233 8.18 -5.22 15.50
C GLU A 233 7.42 -5.59 16.78
N ASN A 234 6.67 -4.64 17.35
CA ASN A 234 5.87 -4.88 18.57
C ASN A 234 4.47 -5.45 18.31
N LEU A 235 4.04 -5.49 17.05
CA LEU A 235 2.69 -5.94 16.67
C LEU A 235 2.68 -7.37 16.11
N SER A 236 3.83 -7.85 15.60
CA SER A 236 3.98 -9.17 14.98
C SER A 236 2.97 -9.44 13.85
N ILE A 237 2.57 -8.40 13.10
CA ILE A 237 1.64 -8.51 11.97
C ILE A 237 2.37 -8.67 10.63
N PRO A 238 1.79 -9.37 9.65
CA PRO A 238 2.37 -9.53 8.32
C PRO A 238 2.36 -8.23 7.49
N ILE A 239 3.29 -8.13 6.55
CA ILE A 239 3.47 -7.02 5.61
C ILE A 239 3.17 -7.52 4.20
N PHE A 240 2.24 -6.87 3.51
CA PHE A 240 1.90 -7.11 2.11
C PHE A 240 2.08 -5.83 1.30
N THR A 241 3.05 -5.78 0.40
CA THR A 241 3.39 -4.53 -0.28
C THR A 241 2.43 -4.23 -1.42
N PHE A 242 2.05 -2.96 -1.60
CA PHE A 242 1.42 -2.50 -2.83
C PHE A 242 2.50 -2.17 -3.85
N ASN A 243 2.53 -2.93 -4.94
CA ASN A 243 3.48 -2.78 -6.02
C ASN A 243 2.80 -2.40 -7.34
N GLY A 244 3.11 -1.20 -7.83
CA GLY A 244 2.69 -0.76 -9.15
C GLY A 244 3.49 -1.47 -10.23
N ILE A 245 2.92 -1.55 -11.43
CA ILE A 245 3.63 -2.01 -12.64
C ILE A 245 3.86 -0.87 -13.64
N GLU A 246 3.40 0.34 -13.30
CA GLU A 246 3.40 1.53 -14.14
C GLU A 246 3.99 2.72 -13.37
N TYR A 247 4.65 3.62 -14.09
CA TYR A 247 5.05 4.94 -13.58
C TYR A 247 3.87 5.91 -13.68
N PHE A 248 3.68 6.70 -12.63
CA PHE A 248 2.65 7.73 -12.57
C PHE A 248 3.27 9.13 -12.62
N PRO A 249 2.60 10.12 -13.25
CA PRO A 249 1.34 10.00 -14.01
C PRO A 249 1.49 9.18 -15.31
N LEU A 250 0.38 8.59 -15.77
CA LEU A 250 0.32 7.77 -16.99
C LEU A 250 0.43 8.68 -18.24
N GLU A 251 1.63 9.14 -18.56
CA GLU A 251 1.88 10.15 -19.62
C GLU A 251 2.62 9.60 -20.84
N SER A 252 3.05 8.33 -20.83
CA SER A 252 3.89 7.76 -21.88
C SER A 252 3.23 6.67 -22.71
N THR A 253 3.76 6.43 -23.90
CA THR A 253 3.43 5.30 -24.79
C THR A 253 3.83 3.94 -24.18
N ASN A 254 4.77 3.94 -23.23
CA ASN A 254 5.18 2.76 -22.45
C ASN A 254 5.28 3.15 -20.96
N PRO A 255 4.16 3.07 -20.21
CA PRO A 255 4.12 3.46 -18.81
C PRO A 255 4.72 2.41 -17.89
N TYR A 256 5.07 1.22 -18.37
CA TYR A 256 5.44 0.09 -17.52
C TYR A 256 6.87 0.18 -16.99
N TYR A 257 7.09 -0.43 -15.81
CA TYR A 257 8.41 -0.53 -15.20
C TYR A 257 9.43 -1.20 -16.13
N THR A 258 10.68 -0.70 -16.11
CA THR A 258 11.77 -1.43 -16.74
C THR A 258 12.02 -2.75 -16.00
N GLN A 259 12.72 -3.70 -16.62
CA GLN A 259 13.07 -4.96 -15.95
C GLN A 259 13.92 -4.73 -14.70
N GLU A 260 14.78 -3.71 -14.73
CA GLU A 260 15.60 -3.29 -13.60
C GLU A 260 14.72 -2.77 -12.45
N ASP A 261 13.81 -1.84 -12.73
CA ASP A 261 12.90 -1.27 -11.72
C ASP A 261 11.89 -2.32 -11.18
N LEU A 262 11.41 -3.23 -12.03
CA LEU A 262 10.62 -4.37 -11.58
C LEU A 262 11.42 -5.29 -10.63
N SER A 263 12.73 -5.41 -10.85
CA SER A 263 13.61 -6.17 -9.96
C SER A 263 13.87 -5.40 -8.66
N HIS A 264 14.14 -4.09 -8.72
CA HIS A 264 14.29 -3.25 -7.53
C HIS A 264 13.04 -3.24 -6.64
N SER A 265 11.86 -3.48 -7.20
CA SER A 265 10.64 -3.64 -6.42
C SER A 265 10.47 -5.07 -5.90
N LEU A 266 10.21 -6.04 -6.79
CA LEU A 266 9.82 -7.40 -6.39
C LEU A 266 10.96 -8.18 -5.73
N ASN A 267 12.20 -8.05 -6.20
CA ASN A 267 13.33 -8.75 -5.57
C ASN A 267 13.59 -8.18 -4.18
N THR A 268 13.58 -6.85 -4.02
CA THR A 268 13.82 -6.22 -2.72
C THR A 268 12.75 -6.63 -1.72
N ALA A 269 11.47 -6.64 -2.10
CA ALA A 269 10.40 -7.15 -1.26
C ALA A 269 10.63 -8.61 -0.84
N PHE A 270 11.02 -9.47 -1.80
CA PHE A 270 11.32 -10.88 -1.55
C PHE A 270 12.51 -11.09 -0.61
N VAL A 271 13.64 -10.42 -0.85
CA VAL A 271 14.85 -10.49 -0.01
C VAL A 271 14.58 -9.90 1.37
N MET A 272 13.73 -8.88 1.47
CA MET A 272 13.29 -8.37 2.76
C MET A 272 12.30 -9.28 3.47
N GLY A 273 11.87 -10.39 2.88
CA GLY A 273 11.07 -11.40 3.56
C GLY A 273 9.70 -10.91 4.01
N VAL A 274 9.10 -9.96 3.27
CA VAL A 274 7.68 -9.61 3.47
C VAL A 274 6.79 -10.79 3.07
N GLN A 275 5.57 -10.86 3.61
CA GLN A 275 4.68 -12.01 3.44
C GLN A 275 4.08 -12.10 2.04
N GLY A 276 3.94 -10.99 1.33
CA GLY A 276 3.51 -10.98 -0.06
C GLY A 276 3.55 -9.62 -0.71
N THR A 277 3.20 -9.60 -2.00
CA THR A 277 3.13 -8.38 -2.81
C THR A 277 1.86 -8.39 -3.65
N ILE A 278 1.12 -7.29 -3.58
CA ILE A 278 -0.07 -6.99 -4.36
C ILE A 278 0.36 -6.27 -5.63
N ILE A 279 -0.01 -6.81 -6.78
CA ILE A 279 0.25 -6.18 -8.08
C ILE A 279 -0.92 -5.27 -8.42
N TRP A 280 -0.67 -3.98 -8.59
CA TRP A 280 -1.71 -2.98 -8.78
C TRP A 280 -1.53 -2.18 -10.08
N SER A 281 -2.65 -1.86 -10.73
CA SER A 281 -2.77 -0.91 -11.85
C SER A 281 -4.05 -0.10 -11.70
N SER A 282 -4.02 1.15 -12.16
CA SER A 282 -5.19 2.04 -12.12
C SER A 282 -6.30 1.56 -13.06
N SER A 283 -7.56 1.88 -12.77
CA SER A 283 -8.69 1.68 -13.70
C SER A 283 -8.78 2.74 -14.80
N LYS A 284 -8.02 3.85 -14.70
CA LYS A 284 -8.04 4.96 -15.64
C LYS A 284 -7.73 4.49 -17.07
N ASP A 285 -8.63 4.72 -18.02
CA ASP A 285 -8.48 4.27 -19.42
C ASP A 285 -8.18 2.75 -19.56
N MET A 286 -8.65 1.90 -18.63
CA MET A 286 -8.33 0.46 -18.60
C MET A 286 -8.57 -0.24 -19.94
N VAL A 287 -9.68 0.03 -20.62
CA VAL A 287 -10.02 -0.58 -21.92
C VAL A 287 -8.92 -0.38 -22.96
N LYS A 288 -8.24 0.77 -22.97
CA LYS A 288 -7.16 1.08 -23.91
C LYS A 288 -5.82 0.43 -23.52
N ARG A 289 -5.65 0.11 -22.24
CA ARG A 289 -4.39 -0.43 -21.68
C ARG A 289 -4.42 -1.94 -21.43
N CYS A 290 -5.59 -2.58 -21.47
CA CYS A 290 -5.78 -4.01 -21.16
C CYS A 290 -4.74 -4.91 -21.85
N ASP A 291 -4.61 -4.80 -23.18
CA ASP A 291 -3.68 -5.64 -23.94
C ASP A 291 -2.21 -5.36 -23.54
N GLY A 292 -1.85 -4.10 -23.30
CA GLY A 292 -0.50 -3.72 -22.87
C GLY A 292 -0.17 -4.19 -21.45
N ILE A 293 -1.10 -4.06 -20.51
CA ILE A 293 -0.95 -4.55 -19.12
C ILE A 293 -0.75 -6.04 -19.14
N GLY A 294 -1.63 -6.73 -19.88
CA GLY A 294 -1.53 -8.15 -20.07
C GLY A 294 -0.14 -8.52 -20.60
N ASP A 295 0.25 -7.99 -21.76
CA ASP A 295 1.56 -8.23 -22.36
C ASP A 295 2.72 -8.03 -21.38
N TYR A 296 2.67 -6.95 -20.59
CA TYR A 296 3.67 -6.66 -19.58
C TYR A 296 3.69 -7.71 -18.46
N VAL A 297 2.51 -8.11 -17.97
CA VAL A 297 2.38 -9.17 -16.96
C VAL A 297 2.94 -10.49 -17.48
N LEU A 298 2.60 -10.89 -18.71
CA LEU A 298 3.08 -12.15 -19.30
C LEU A 298 4.60 -12.15 -19.53
N LYS A 299 5.12 -11.06 -20.11
CA LYS A 299 6.53 -10.97 -20.53
C LYS A 299 7.47 -10.72 -19.37
N TYR A 300 7.04 -9.98 -18.34
CA TYR A 300 7.91 -9.51 -17.26
C TYR A 300 7.45 -9.94 -15.87
N VAL A 301 6.27 -9.51 -15.41
CA VAL A 301 5.82 -9.73 -14.02
C VAL A 301 5.69 -11.23 -13.69
N GLY A 302 4.95 -11.98 -14.49
CA GLY A 302 4.73 -13.40 -14.29
C GLY A 302 6.03 -14.20 -14.28
N ARG A 303 6.94 -13.92 -15.23
CA ARG A 303 8.26 -14.56 -15.24
C ARG A 303 9.04 -14.28 -13.97
N LYS A 304 9.05 -13.03 -13.51
CA LYS A 304 9.72 -12.61 -12.28
C LYS A 304 9.11 -13.28 -11.04
N VAL A 305 7.78 -13.35 -10.94
CA VAL A 305 7.11 -14.06 -9.83
C VAL A 305 7.45 -15.55 -9.81
N LYS A 306 7.44 -16.21 -10.98
CA LYS A 306 7.80 -17.62 -11.09
C LYS A 306 9.25 -17.88 -10.69
N GLU A 307 10.16 -16.99 -11.08
CA GLU A 307 11.57 -17.01 -10.65
C GLU A 307 11.67 -16.93 -9.12
N LEU A 308 11.06 -15.92 -8.49
CA LEU A 308 11.10 -15.72 -7.04
C LEU A 308 10.47 -16.88 -6.25
N LYS A 309 9.36 -17.45 -6.73
CA LYS A 309 8.76 -18.65 -6.13
C LYS A 309 9.67 -19.87 -6.21
N THR A 310 10.39 -20.02 -7.33
CA THR A 310 11.39 -21.09 -7.48
C THR A 310 12.55 -20.87 -6.50
N CYS A 311 13.02 -19.64 -6.36
CA CYS A 311 14.02 -19.26 -5.36
C CYS A 311 13.58 -19.61 -3.94
N ASP A 312 12.34 -19.27 -3.57
CA ASP A 312 11.81 -19.59 -2.24
C ASP A 312 11.79 -21.09 -1.96
N LYS A 313 11.35 -21.90 -2.95
CA LYS A 313 11.35 -23.36 -2.83
C LYS A 313 12.77 -23.92 -2.61
N ILE A 314 13.75 -23.46 -3.39
CA ILE A 314 15.15 -23.89 -3.24
C ILE A 314 15.70 -23.48 -1.88
N ARG A 315 15.43 -22.24 -1.44
CA ARG A 315 15.87 -21.71 -0.15
C ARG A 315 15.36 -22.54 1.02
N ARG A 316 14.05 -22.87 1.01
CA ARG A 316 13.42 -23.73 2.03
C ARG A 316 14.05 -25.12 2.09
N ILE A 317 14.29 -25.75 0.93
CA ILE A 317 14.94 -27.07 0.85
C ILE A 317 16.37 -27.02 1.42
N ARG A 318 17.13 -25.97 1.09
CA ARG A 318 18.55 -25.84 1.50
C ARG A 318 18.74 -25.25 2.90
N LYS A 319 17.66 -24.93 3.65
CA LYS A 319 17.69 -24.25 4.95
C LYS A 319 18.59 -22.99 4.95
N ARG A 320 18.65 -22.27 3.82
CA ARG A 320 19.49 -21.06 3.70
C ARG A 320 18.75 -19.85 4.27
N GLN A 321 19.44 -19.10 5.12
CA GLN A 321 18.97 -17.79 5.58
C GLN A 321 19.00 -16.77 4.43
N ILE A 322 18.10 -15.79 4.48
CA ILE A 322 18.21 -14.63 3.60
C ILE A 322 19.37 -13.78 4.14
N PRO A 323 20.27 -13.25 3.29
CA PRO A 323 21.32 -12.35 3.77
C PRO A 323 20.71 -11.17 4.53
N ASP A 324 21.32 -10.81 5.66
CA ASP A 324 20.90 -9.68 6.48
C ASP A 324 21.15 -8.32 5.81
N GLN A 325 21.98 -8.30 4.75
CA GLN A 325 22.35 -7.10 4.00
C GLN A 325 21.81 -7.14 2.56
N ILE A 326 21.05 -6.13 2.20
CA ILE A 326 20.52 -5.92 0.85
C ILE A 326 21.57 -5.21 0.02
N SER A 327 22.01 -5.86 -1.06
CA SER A 327 22.90 -5.24 -2.06
C SER A 327 22.05 -4.54 -3.11
N CYS A 328 21.92 -3.22 -3.03
CA CYS A 328 21.31 -2.41 -4.09
C CYS A 328 22.23 -2.24 -5.31
N THR A 329 23.17 -3.17 -5.53
CA THR A 329 24.00 -3.23 -6.73
C THR A 329 23.50 -4.37 -7.63
N VAL A 330 22.96 -4.01 -8.79
CA VAL A 330 22.27 -4.90 -9.74
C VAL A 330 23.08 -6.14 -10.16
N LYS A 331 24.41 -6.11 -10.02
CA LYS A 331 25.31 -7.14 -10.51
C LYS A 331 25.81 -8.14 -9.46
N ASN A 332 25.55 -7.93 -8.18
CA ASN A 332 26.13 -8.72 -7.10
C ASN A 332 25.20 -8.74 -5.87
N ASP A 333 23.94 -9.15 -6.02
CA ASP A 333 23.16 -9.53 -4.84
C ASP A 333 23.39 -11.03 -4.60
N PRO A 334 24.18 -11.41 -3.58
CA PRO A 334 24.50 -12.81 -3.34
C PRO A 334 23.25 -13.66 -3.12
N ALA A 335 22.13 -13.11 -2.65
CA ALA A 335 20.88 -13.86 -2.50
C ALA A 335 20.30 -14.25 -3.87
N TYR A 336 20.31 -13.30 -4.80
CA TYR A 336 19.79 -13.45 -6.15
C TYR A 336 20.75 -14.26 -7.04
N ASP A 337 22.05 -13.95 -7.00
CA ASP A 337 23.08 -14.67 -7.75
C ASP A 337 23.20 -16.11 -7.27
N ASN A 338 23.13 -16.37 -5.96
CA ASN A 338 23.09 -17.75 -5.46
C ASN A 338 21.80 -18.47 -5.84
N CYS A 339 20.68 -17.77 -6.05
CA CYS A 339 19.47 -18.38 -6.57
C CYS A 339 19.58 -18.68 -8.08
N GLN A 340 20.05 -17.73 -8.89
CA GLN A 340 20.27 -17.95 -10.33
C GLN A 340 21.30 -19.05 -10.59
N ASN A 341 22.38 -19.10 -9.80
CA ASN A 341 23.39 -20.17 -9.82
C ASN A 341 22.81 -21.53 -9.34
N ALA A 342 21.86 -21.51 -8.40
CA ALA A 342 21.15 -22.72 -7.98
C ALA A 342 20.15 -23.23 -9.04
N MET A 343 19.47 -22.34 -9.76
CA MET A 343 18.55 -22.71 -10.85
C MET A 343 19.29 -23.27 -12.07
N THR A 344 20.46 -22.72 -12.41
CA THR A 344 21.31 -23.23 -13.50
C THR A 344 21.95 -24.60 -13.20
N SER A 345 22.21 -24.93 -11.93
CA SER A 345 22.72 -26.25 -11.53
C SER A 345 21.67 -27.36 -11.52
N ILE A 346 20.39 -27.03 -11.32
CA ILE A 346 19.27 -28.00 -11.40
C ILE A 346 18.92 -28.36 -12.85
N ASN A 347 19.15 -27.44 -13.80
CA ASN A 347 18.86 -27.65 -15.23
C ASN A 347 20.04 -28.23 -16.04
N LYS A 348 21.16 -28.58 -15.40
CA LYS A 348 22.16 -29.41 -16.07
C LYS A 348 21.66 -30.86 -16.04
N PRO A 349 21.46 -31.53 -17.20
CA PRO A 349 21.24 -32.96 -17.18
C PRO A 349 22.42 -33.59 -16.43
N ALA A 350 22.13 -34.54 -15.55
CA ALA A 350 23.17 -35.34 -14.90
C ALA A 350 23.94 -36.05 -16.02
N ILE A 351 25.06 -35.46 -16.44
CA ILE A 351 26.05 -36.16 -17.24
C ILE A 351 26.72 -37.10 -16.24
N THR A 352 26.12 -38.27 -16.05
CA THR A 352 26.84 -39.44 -15.55
C THR A 352 27.85 -39.80 -16.64
N ALA A 353 29.10 -39.40 -16.43
CA ALA A 353 30.23 -40.02 -17.09
C ALA A 353 30.34 -41.46 -16.56
N LYS A 354 30.61 -42.39 -17.50
CA LYS A 354 30.71 -43.84 -17.30
C LYS A 354 31.69 -44.26 -16.21
#